data_AF-A0A9E1SDV8-F1
#
_entry.id   AF-A0A9E1SDV8-F1
#
_cell.length_a   1.000
_cell.length_b   1.000
_cell.length_c   1.000
_cell.angle_alpha   90.00
_cell.angle_beta   90.00
_cell.angle_gamma   90.00
#
_symmetry.space_group_name_H-M   'P 1'
#
loop_
_entity.id
_entity.type
_entity.pdbx_description
1 polymer ?
#
loop_
_entity_poly.entity_id
_entity_poly.type
_entity_poly.pdbx_seq_one_letter_code
_entity_poly.pdbx_strand_id
1 'polypeptide(L)'
;MFKAFTFGFFICVFLHSCTTVYFDRPQPRDGKVLEGFPDEILNVWSISENQGRLEIEFKLNALVITEYEKDSISNDMVVGKRSEIDLGDSIILKHCKSFYALSLKENENQYQIACLVLNDEDEVSIYAPQKLPFWKNSRRLKLDSVQVSDGSAFMGPGESRMQKNFDLQEGEEINNVYYSGSLKSKHLKKMLREENLIMTLTSDGKISFQ
;
A
#
# COMPACT_ATOMS: atom_id res chain seq x y z
N MET A 1 -24.47 16.40 13.12
CA MET A 1 -24.19 16.58 11.68
C MET A 1 -22.70 16.88 11.56
N PHE A 2 -21.86 15.84 11.56
CA PHE A 2 -20.41 15.97 11.55
C PHE A 2 -19.85 15.52 10.20
N LYS A 3 -19.37 16.54 9.48
CA LYS A 3 -18.18 16.63 8.62
C LYS A 3 -17.81 15.45 7.71
N ALA A 4 -17.77 15.80 6.41
CA ALA A 4 -17.09 15.12 5.32
C ALA A 4 -15.86 14.30 5.75
N PHE A 5 -15.99 12.97 5.67
CA PHE A 5 -14.88 12.03 5.67
C PHE A 5 -14.55 11.69 4.21
N THR A 6 -13.65 12.50 3.66
CA THR A 6 -12.58 12.16 2.72
C THR A 6 -12.79 11.01 1.73
N PHE A 7 -12.82 11.40 0.45
CA PHE A 7 -12.23 10.74 -0.72
C PHE A 7 -11.50 9.42 -0.44
N GLY A 8 -11.93 8.35 -1.11
CA GLY A 8 -11.37 7.01 -0.95
C GLY A 8 -9.86 6.98 -1.15
N PHE A 9 -9.17 6.38 -0.19
CA PHE A 9 -7.87 5.74 -0.36
C PHE A 9 -7.51 4.97 0.92
N PHE A 10 -6.59 4.00 0.80
CA PHE A 10 -5.96 3.17 1.84
C PHE A 10 -6.83 1.99 2.30
N ILE A 11 -6.43 0.72 2.24
CA ILE A 11 -5.16 0.17 2.78
C ILE A 11 -4.73 0.93 4.05
N CYS A 12 -5.72 1.32 4.87
CA CYS A 12 -5.54 2.15 6.07
C CYS A 12 -5.31 1.28 7.31
N VAL A 13 -4.69 0.11 7.13
CA VAL A 13 -4.09 -0.67 8.22
C VAL A 13 -2.56 -0.53 8.19
N PHE A 14 -2.06 0.58 7.66
CA PHE A 14 -0.69 1.06 7.89
C PHE A 14 -0.60 2.04 9.07
N LEU A 15 -1.71 2.34 9.73
CA LEU A 15 -1.82 3.40 10.73
C LEU A 15 -1.45 2.85 12.12
N HIS A 16 -0.25 3.13 12.62
CA HIS A 16 -0.19 4.21 13.60
C HIS A 16 1.05 5.14 13.54
N SER A 17 1.98 4.99 12.59
CA SER A 17 3.04 6.00 12.32
C SER A 17 3.83 5.69 11.03
N CYS A 18 3.16 5.36 9.91
CA CYS A 18 3.86 4.94 8.70
C CYS A 18 4.07 6.09 7.72
N THR A 19 5.33 6.45 7.49
CA THR A 19 5.72 7.22 6.31
C THR A 19 5.28 6.50 5.04
N THR A 20 4.66 7.23 4.12
CA THR A 20 4.30 6.71 2.80
C THR A 20 5.36 7.06 1.76
N VAL A 21 5.73 6.09 0.91
CA VAL A 21 6.73 6.28 -0.15
C VAL A 21 6.07 6.25 -1.52
N TYR A 22 6.30 7.29 -2.32
CA TYR A 22 5.78 7.41 -3.67
C TYR A 22 6.90 7.45 -4.71
N PHE A 23 6.57 6.97 -5.91
CA PHE A 23 7.46 6.93 -7.06
C PHE A 23 6.83 7.65 -8.25
N ASP A 24 7.64 8.40 -9.00
CA ASP A 24 7.23 9.08 -10.25
C ASP A 24 6.90 8.11 -11.41
N ARG A 25 7.22 6.82 -11.24
CA ARG A 25 7.07 5.78 -12.27
C ARG A 25 6.68 4.44 -11.63
N PRO A 26 5.97 3.57 -12.37
CA PRO A 26 5.68 2.20 -11.93
C PRO A 26 6.96 1.38 -11.72
N GLN A 27 6.99 0.57 -10.66
CA GLN A 27 8.17 -0.21 -10.25
C GLN A 27 7.91 -1.72 -10.35
N PRO A 28 8.94 -2.53 -10.60
CA PRO A 28 10.26 -2.16 -11.11
C PRO A 28 10.18 -1.88 -12.63
N ARG A 29 11.27 -1.41 -13.23
CA ARG A 29 11.30 -1.20 -14.69
C ARG A 29 11.54 -2.46 -15.53
N ASP A 30 12.03 -3.53 -14.91
CA ASP A 30 12.48 -4.75 -15.60
C ASP A 30 11.62 -5.99 -15.28
N GLY A 31 10.45 -5.79 -14.68
CA GLY A 31 9.44 -6.82 -14.50
C GLY A 31 8.54 -6.95 -15.73
N LYS A 32 8.01 -8.15 -15.97
CA LYS A 32 7.04 -8.42 -17.05
C LYS A 32 5.67 -7.91 -16.60
N VAL A 33 5.08 -6.95 -17.33
CA VAL A 33 3.71 -6.50 -17.07
C VAL A 33 2.73 -7.65 -17.34
N LEU A 34 1.76 -7.84 -16.46
CA LEU A 34 0.70 -8.83 -16.61
C LEU A 34 -0.61 -8.14 -17.01
N GLU A 35 -1.41 -8.82 -17.83
CA GLU A 35 -2.75 -8.38 -18.27
C GLU A 35 -3.85 -8.81 -17.31
N GLY A 36 -3.52 -9.68 -16.35
CA GLY A 36 -4.42 -10.14 -15.30
C GLY A 36 -3.65 -10.61 -14.07
N PHE A 37 -4.33 -10.67 -12.94
CA PHE A 37 -3.83 -11.34 -11.75
C PHE A 37 -3.72 -12.86 -12.02
N PRO A 38 -2.63 -13.51 -11.59
CA PRO A 38 -2.42 -14.93 -11.80
C PRO A 38 -3.40 -15.77 -10.98
N ASP A 39 -3.76 -16.96 -11.47
CA ASP A 39 -4.78 -17.83 -10.88
C ASP A 39 -4.52 -18.13 -9.41
N GLU A 40 -3.25 -18.25 -9.03
CA GLU A 40 -2.80 -18.56 -7.68
C GLU A 40 -3.14 -17.46 -6.65
N ILE A 41 -3.50 -16.25 -7.09
CA ILE A 41 -3.95 -15.18 -6.19
C ILE A 41 -5.41 -14.78 -6.39
N LEU A 42 -6.17 -15.47 -7.26
CA LEU A 42 -7.57 -15.17 -7.46
C LEU A 42 -8.39 -15.74 -6.29
N ASN A 43 -8.73 -14.89 -5.33
CA ASN A 43 -9.51 -15.28 -4.16
C ASN A 43 -10.17 -14.07 -3.49
N VAL A 44 -10.99 -14.35 -2.48
CA VAL A 44 -11.53 -13.38 -1.52
C VAL A 44 -10.96 -13.69 -0.15
N TRP A 45 -10.33 -12.69 0.46
CA TRP A 45 -9.84 -12.78 1.83
C TRP A 45 -10.60 -11.80 2.72
N SER A 46 -10.88 -12.22 3.95
CA SER A 46 -11.67 -11.41 4.87
C SER A 46 -11.09 -11.33 6.27
N ILE A 47 -11.37 -10.22 6.96
CA ILE A 47 -11.22 -10.11 8.41
C ILE A 47 -12.52 -9.56 8.97
N SER A 48 -13.00 -10.19 10.03
CA SER A 48 -14.20 -9.75 10.75
C SER A 48 -13.81 -9.25 12.13
N GLU A 49 -14.20 -8.03 12.44
CA GLU A 49 -14.06 -7.42 13.75
C GLU A 49 -15.45 -7.25 14.39
N ASN A 50 -15.49 -6.92 15.69
CA ASN A 50 -16.74 -6.83 16.45
C ASN A 50 -17.79 -5.87 15.84
N GLN A 51 -17.36 -4.88 15.05
CA GLN A 51 -18.21 -3.83 14.48
C GLN A 51 -18.17 -3.73 12.95
N GLY A 52 -17.40 -4.58 12.26
CA GLY A 52 -17.26 -4.49 10.82
C GLY A 52 -16.53 -5.68 10.21
N ARG A 53 -16.48 -5.72 8.89
CA ARG A 53 -15.75 -6.74 8.13
C ARG A 53 -15.09 -6.10 6.93
N LEU A 54 -13.86 -6.47 6.64
CA LEU A 54 -13.13 -6.08 5.44
C LEU A 54 -12.98 -7.30 4.54
N GLU A 55 -13.29 -7.13 3.26
CA GLU A 55 -13.01 -8.11 2.22
C GLU A 55 -12.08 -7.52 1.15
N ILE A 56 -11.06 -8.29 0.77
CA ILE A 56 -10.18 -8.01 -0.36
C ILE A 56 -10.35 -9.13 -1.37
N GLU A 57 -10.81 -8.80 -2.56
CA GLU A 57 -11.05 -9.72 -3.67
C GLU A 57 -10.11 -9.39 -4.83
N PHE A 58 -9.27 -10.34 -5.21
CA PHE A 58 -8.46 -10.28 -6.42
C PHE A 58 -9.21 -10.98 -7.55
N LYS A 59 -9.74 -10.19 -8.49
CA LYS A 59 -10.35 -10.68 -9.73
C LYS A 59 -9.30 -10.73 -10.82
N LEU A 60 -9.61 -11.40 -11.94
CA LEU A 60 -8.70 -11.48 -13.09
C LEU A 60 -8.13 -10.11 -13.50
N ASN A 61 -8.98 -9.07 -13.58
CA ASN A 61 -8.59 -7.74 -14.08
C ASN A 61 -8.84 -6.60 -13.09
N ALA A 62 -9.12 -6.89 -11.81
CA ALA A 62 -9.45 -5.84 -10.84
C ALA A 62 -9.11 -6.26 -9.41
N LEU A 63 -8.83 -5.27 -8.58
CA LEU A 63 -8.79 -5.39 -7.12
C LEU A 63 -10.07 -4.78 -6.56
N VAL A 64 -10.85 -5.57 -5.82
CA VAL A 64 -12.08 -5.13 -5.17
C VAL A 64 -11.88 -5.12 -3.67
N ILE A 65 -12.20 -4.00 -3.04
CA ILE A 65 -12.14 -3.84 -1.58
C ILE A 65 -13.55 -3.48 -1.11
N THR A 66 -14.09 -4.29 -0.20
CA THR A 66 -15.42 -4.06 0.38
C THR A 66 -15.32 -3.93 1.89
N GLU A 67 -15.78 -2.79 2.40
CA GLU A 67 -15.89 -2.49 3.81
C GLU A 67 -17.36 -2.66 4.23
N TYR A 68 -17.58 -3.57 5.16
CA TYR A 68 -18.88 -3.83 5.77
C TYR A 68 -18.94 -3.20 7.15
N GLU A 69 -20.07 -2.57 7.44
CA GLU A 69 -20.39 -2.02 8.75
C GLU A 69 -21.60 -2.73 9.34
N LYS A 70 -21.67 -2.75 10.66
CA LYS A 70 -22.81 -3.34 11.35
C LYS A 70 -23.98 -2.36 11.36
N ASP A 71 -25.12 -2.77 10.81
CA ASP A 71 -26.34 -1.98 10.85
C ASP A 71 -26.83 -1.83 12.29
N SER A 72 -27.07 -0.59 12.69
CA SER A 72 -27.41 -0.23 14.07
C SER A 72 -28.78 -0.75 14.54
N ILE A 73 -29.66 -1.18 13.62
CA ILE A 73 -31.03 -1.61 13.92
C ILE A 73 -31.12 -3.13 13.89
N SER A 74 -30.72 -3.73 12.77
CA SER A 74 -30.81 -5.18 12.51
C SER A 74 -29.64 -5.98 13.10
N ASN A 75 -28.51 -5.32 13.42
CA ASN A 75 -27.22 -5.96 13.70
C ASN A 75 -26.64 -6.77 12.53
N ASP A 76 -27.21 -6.67 11.33
CA ASP A 76 -26.69 -7.32 10.13
C ASP A 76 -25.46 -6.57 9.59
N MET A 77 -24.59 -7.27 8.86
CA MET A 77 -23.50 -6.63 8.14
C MET A 77 -24.01 -6.08 6.80
N VAL A 78 -23.87 -4.77 6.61
CA VAL A 78 -24.24 -4.08 5.36
C VAL A 78 -23.00 -3.50 4.70
N VAL A 79 -23.04 -3.36 3.37
CA VAL A 79 -21.92 -2.74 2.62
C VAL A 79 -21.92 -1.25 2.93
N GLY A 80 -20.92 -0.79 3.69
CA GLY A 80 -20.70 0.63 3.93
C GLY A 80 -20.00 1.28 2.74
N LYS A 81 -18.95 0.61 2.21
CA LYS A 81 -18.16 1.12 1.08
C LYS A 81 -17.64 -0.01 0.22
N ARG A 82 -17.62 0.22 -1.10
CA ARG A 82 -17.03 -0.70 -2.08
C ARG A 82 -16.18 0.10 -3.06
N SER A 83 -14.94 -0.35 -3.26
CA SER A 83 -14.00 0.21 -4.23
C SER A 83 -13.56 -0.87 -5.19
N GLU A 84 -13.59 -0.58 -6.48
CA GLU A 84 -13.15 -1.48 -7.54
C GLU A 84 -12.09 -0.73 -8.35
N ILE A 85 -10.89 -1.30 -8.42
CA ILE A 85 -9.73 -0.67 -9.04
C ILE A 85 -9.25 -1.59 -10.16
N ASP A 86 -9.40 -1.11 -11.39
CA ASP A 86 -9.08 -1.88 -12.58
C ASP A 86 -7.55 -2.02 -12.79
N LEU A 87 -7.15 -3.18 -13.26
CA LEU A 87 -5.81 -3.43 -13.79
C LEU A 87 -5.66 -2.70 -15.13
N GLY A 88 -4.53 -2.03 -15.32
CA GLY A 88 -4.28 -1.14 -16.46
C GLY A 88 -3.69 0.18 -15.99
N ASP A 89 -4.43 1.27 -16.21
CA ASP A 89 -3.93 2.62 -15.88
C ASP A 89 -3.86 2.91 -14.38
N SER A 90 -4.70 2.23 -13.58
CA SER A 90 -4.78 2.44 -12.13
C SER A 90 -3.90 1.47 -11.34
N ILE A 91 -3.81 0.21 -11.78
CA ILE A 91 -2.93 -0.81 -11.20
C ILE A 91 -2.05 -1.40 -12.29
N ILE A 92 -0.74 -1.40 -12.07
CA ILE A 92 0.22 -2.10 -12.93
C ILE A 92 0.84 -3.23 -12.13
N LEU A 93 0.49 -4.46 -12.47
CA LEU A 93 1.08 -5.67 -11.90
C LEU A 93 2.25 -6.14 -12.76
N LYS A 94 3.40 -6.38 -12.13
CA LYS A 94 4.61 -6.87 -12.80
C LYS A 94 5.14 -8.14 -12.15
N HIS A 95 5.30 -9.20 -12.94
CA HIS A 95 5.96 -10.42 -12.50
C HIS A 95 7.49 -10.26 -12.53
N CYS A 96 8.14 -10.60 -11.41
CA CYS A 96 9.55 -10.32 -11.12
C CYS A 96 10.32 -11.57 -10.64
N LYS A 97 10.33 -12.62 -11.46
CA LYS A 97 10.95 -13.94 -11.19
C LYS A 97 10.31 -14.70 -10.02
N SER A 98 10.39 -14.19 -8.80
CA SER A 98 9.99 -14.89 -7.57
C SER A 98 9.02 -14.08 -6.71
N PHE A 99 8.45 -13.02 -7.27
CA PHE A 99 7.48 -12.14 -6.60
C PHE A 99 6.76 -11.32 -7.67
N TYR A 100 5.65 -10.70 -7.28
CA TYR A 100 4.93 -9.74 -8.10
C TYR A 100 5.06 -8.35 -7.48
N ALA A 101 5.22 -7.33 -8.31
CA ALA A 101 5.22 -5.94 -7.88
C ALA A 101 3.92 -5.28 -8.36
N LEU A 102 3.12 -4.83 -7.40
CA LEU A 102 1.90 -4.08 -7.61
C LEU A 102 2.24 -2.59 -7.52
N SER A 103 2.12 -1.86 -8.64
CA SER A 103 2.19 -0.40 -8.64
C SER A 103 0.77 0.15 -8.65
N LEU A 104 0.37 0.86 -7.60
CA LEU A 104 -0.94 1.49 -7.47
C LEU A 104 -0.82 2.99 -7.75
N LYS A 105 -1.62 3.50 -8.68
CA LYS A 105 -1.62 4.92 -9.06
C LYS A 105 -2.50 5.73 -8.11
N GLU A 106 -1.90 6.75 -7.49
CA GLU A 106 -2.55 7.64 -6.51
C GLU A 106 -3.07 8.91 -7.16
N ASN A 107 -2.27 9.44 -8.09
CA ASN A 107 -2.58 10.61 -8.89
C ASN A 107 -1.86 10.50 -10.24
N GLU A 108 -1.92 11.54 -11.08
CA GLU A 108 -1.40 11.48 -12.46
C GLU A 108 0.03 10.93 -12.56
N ASN A 109 0.90 11.21 -11.59
CA ASN A 109 2.33 10.91 -11.66
C ASN A 109 2.90 10.28 -10.37
N GLN A 110 2.09 9.73 -9.47
CA GLN A 110 2.59 9.13 -8.24
C GLN A 110 2.06 7.71 -8.09
N TYR A 111 2.98 6.79 -7.83
CA TYR A 111 2.71 5.39 -7.60
C TYR A 111 3.17 4.95 -6.22
N GLN A 112 2.30 4.23 -5.50
CA GLN A 112 2.71 3.39 -4.39
C GLN A 112 3.11 2.01 -4.89
N ILE A 113 3.92 1.29 -4.11
CA ILE A 113 4.34 -0.06 -4.43
C ILE A 113 4.02 -1.02 -3.30
N ALA A 114 3.47 -2.18 -3.67
CA ALA A 114 3.45 -3.36 -2.82
C ALA A 114 4.12 -4.53 -3.58
N CYS A 115 4.80 -5.40 -2.86
CA CYS A 115 5.35 -6.63 -3.41
C CYS A 115 4.62 -7.82 -2.81
N LEU A 116 4.13 -8.70 -3.67
CA LEU A 116 3.40 -9.91 -3.32
C LEU A 116 4.35 -11.10 -3.50
N VAL A 117 4.46 -11.93 -2.48
CA VAL A 117 5.21 -13.19 -2.52
C VAL A 117 4.26 -14.31 -2.16
N LEU A 118 4.10 -15.28 -3.07
CA LEU A 118 3.38 -16.51 -2.79
C LEU A 118 4.34 -17.46 -2.09
N ASN A 119 3.90 -18.06 -0.98
CA ASN A 119 4.65 -19.11 -0.30
C ASN A 119 4.14 -20.50 -0.70
N ASP A 120 4.81 -21.55 -0.21
CA ASP A 120 4.46 -22.95 -0.53
C ASP A 120 3.16 -23.42 0.15
N GLU A 121 2.53 -22.58 0.97
CA GLU A 121 1.30 -22.86 1.72
C GLU A 121 0.07 -22.18 1.10
N ASP A 122 0.16 -21.76 -0.17
CA ASP A 122 -0.88 -21.01 -0.91
C ASP A 122 -1.28 -19.68 -0.23
N GLU A 123 -0.37 -19.09 0.54
CA GLU A 123 -0.58 -17.78 1.15
C GLU A 123 0.10 -16.67 0.35
N VAL A 124 -0.46 -15.47 0.45
CA VAL A 124 0.11 -14.27 -0.18
C VAL A 124 0.66 -13.33 0.88
N SER A 125 1.98 -13.24 0.96
CA SER A 125 2.68 -12.26 1.79
C SER A 125 2.82 -10.92 1.07
N ILE A 126 2.34 -9.84 1.68
CA ILE A 126 2.36 -8.49 1.11
C ILE A 126 3.36 -7.60 1.87
N TYR A 127 4.30 -7.06 1.11
CA TYR A 127 5.37 -6.19 1.60
C TYR A 127 5.23 -4.79 0.99
N ALA A 128 5.48 -3.75 1.78
CA ALA A 128 5.46 -2.37 1.33
C ALA A 128 6.55 -1.57 2.05
N PRO A 129 7.07 -0.51 1.43
CA PRO A 129 8.15 0.27 2.01
C PRO A 129 7.65 1.19 3.13
N GLN A 130 7.88 0.80 4.38
CA GLN A 130 7.57 1.64 5.56
C GLN A 130 8.80 2.33 6.19
N LYS A 131 10.03 1.85 5.91
CA LYS A 131 11.24 2.37 6.57
C LYS A 131 11.92 3.53 5.84
N LEU A 132 12.29 4.52 6.64
CA LEU A 132 12.38 5.93 6.27
C LEU A 132 13.62 6.45 5.52
N PRO A 133 14.70 5.69 5.27
CA PRO A 133 15.14 5.69 3.88
C PRO A 133 15.86 4.39 3.48
N PHE A 134 15.13 3.28 3.41
CA PHE A 134 15.67 2.04 2.79
C PHE A 134 16.24 2.33 1.38
N TRP A 135 15.62 3.28 0.67
CA TRP A 135 15.87 3.58 -0.73
C TRP A 135 16.99 4.60 -0.99
N LYS A 136 17.56 5.24 0.04
CA LYS A 136 18.58 6.32 -0.10
C LYS A 136 19.75 5.95 -1.01
N ASN A 137 20.14 4.68 -0.96
CA ASN A 137 21.35 4.18 -1.60
C ASN A 137 21.11 3.57 -2.98
N SER A 138 19.88 3.59 -3.49
CA SER A 138 19.59 3.08 -4.82
C SER A 138 20.04 4.07 -5.89
N ARG A 139 21.14 3.77 -6.60
CA ARG A 139 21.75 4.64 -7.63
C ARG A 139 20.81 5.17 -8.73
N ARG A 140 19.61 4.61 -8.88
CA ARG A 140 18.64 5.00 -9.92
C ARG A 140 17.32 5.54 -9.36
N LEU A 141 17.22 5.65 -8.03
CA LEU A 141 16.25 6.51 -7.40
C LEU A 141 16.96 7.80 -6.98
N LYS A 142 16.30 8.93 -7.21
CA LYS A 142 16.72 10.21 -6.68
C LYS A 142 15.62 10.66 -5.73
N LEU A 143 16.02 11.07 -4.54
CA LEU A 143 15.08 11.76 -3.64
C LEU A 143 14.63 13.03 -4.36
N ASP A 144 13.32 13.16 -4.56
CA ASP A 144 12.73 14.36 -5.10
C ASP A 144 12.41 15.31 -3.94
N SER A 145 11.60 14.83 -2.98
CA SER A 145 11.18 15.61 -1.83
C SER A 145 10.70 14.75 -0.66
N VAL A 146 10.63 15.36 0.52
CA VAL A 146 10.12 14.78 1.77
C VAL A 146 9.12 15.78 2.35
N GLN A 147 7.95 15.29 2.74
CA GLN A 147 6.98 16.05 3.52
C GLN A 147 7.15 15.72 5.00
N VAL A 148 7.35 16.75 5.80
CA VAL A 148 7.46 16.64 7.26
C VAL A 148 6.35 17.44 7.92
N SER A 149 5.93 17.01 9.11
CA SER A 149 5.03 17.78 9.98
C SER A 149 5.60 17.91 11.37
N ASP A 150 5.27 19.00 12.03
CA ASP A 150 5.56 19.18 13.45
C ASP A 150 4.72 18.16 14.23
N GLY A 151 5.36 17.19 14.87
CA GLY A 151 4.74 16.11 15.67
C GLY A 151 3.97 16.59 16.91
N SER A 152 3.75 17.90 17.03
CA SER A 152 2.93 18.54 18.08
C SER A 152 1.43 18.44 17.83
N ALA A 153 1.01 17.87 16.69
CA ALA A 153 -0.39 17.74 16.26
C ALA A 153 -1.17 16.64 17.02
N PHE A 154 -1.25 16.72 18.34
CA PHE A 154 -2.20 15.91 19.10
C PHE A 154 -3.65 16.40 18.95
N MET A 155 -3.88 17.65 18.46
CA MET A 155 -5.22 18.27 18.38
C MET A 155 -5.45 19.24 17.20
N GLY A 156 -4.90 18.99 16.00
CA GLY A 156 -5.22 19.79 14.82
C GLY A 156 -4.33 19.48 13.61
N PRO A 157 -4.61 20.07 12.42
CA PRO A 157 -3.69 19.95 11.29
C PRO A 157 -2.43 20.73 11.63
N GLY A 158 -1.38 20.02 12.05
CA GLY A 158 -0.06 20.62 12.24
C GLY A 158 0.43 21.26 10.94
N GLU A 159 1.35 22.22 11.06
CA GLU A 159 2.02 22.74 9.86
C GLU A 159 2.82 21.62 9.20
N SER A 160 2.73 21.54 7.86
CA SER A 160 3.54 20.62 7.07
C SER A 160 4.39 21.41 6.10
N ARG A 161 5.62 20.97 5.90
CA ARG A 161 6.56 21.59 4.97
C ARG A 161 7.25 20.56 4.10
N MET A 162 7.65 21.00 2.92
CA MET A 162 8.40 20.21 1.96
C MET A 162 9.89 20.52 2.04
N GLN A 163 10.72 19.49 1.93
CA GLN A 163 12.18 19.63 1.88
C GLN A 163 12.81 18.65 0.89
N LYS A 164 14.05 18.92 0.46
CA LYS A 164 14.77 18.13 -0.56
C LYS A 164 15.74 17.10 0.03
N ASN A 165 15.73 16.93 1.34
CA ASN A 165 16.64 16.08 2.10
C ASN A 165 15.93 15.52 3.34
N PHE A 166 16.64 14.75 4.17
CA PHE A 166 16.12 14.18 5.41
C PHE A 166 16.54 15.01 6.65
N ASP A 167 16.63 16.34 6.50
CA ASP A 167 17.02 17.25 7.59
C ASP A 167 15.81 17.52 8.50
N LEU A 168 15.68 16.75 9.58
CA LEU A 168 14.56 16.83 10.51
C LEU A 168 14.91 17.73 11.70
N GLN A 169 14.01 18.67 12.01
CA GLN A 169 14.07 19.45 13.24
C GLN A 169 13.54 18.63 14.42
N GLU A 170 13.90 19.05 15.64
CA GLU A 170 13.43 18.38 16.85
C GLU A 170 11.91 18.39 16.92
N GLY A 171 11.31 17.20 17.02
CA GLY A 171 9.86 17.01 17.05
C GLY A 171 9.19 16.90 15.69
N GLU A 172 9.91 16.96 14.57
CA GLU A 172 9.33 16.71 13.23
C GLU A 172 9.22 15.21 12.91
N GLU A 173 8.14 14.85 12.22
CA GLU A 173 7.87 13.51 11.71
C GLU A 173 7.75 13.52 10.19
N ILE A 174 8.18 12.45 9.53
CA ILE A 174 8.07 12.33 8.07
C ILE A 174 6.74 11.66 7.71
N ASN A 175 5.95 12.36 6.92
CA ASN A 175 4.67 11.86 6.43
C ASN A 175 4.85 11.12 5.11
N ASN A 176 5.49 11.78 4.14
CA ASN A 176 5.59 11.30 2.77
C ASN A 176 7.01 11.46 2.22
N VAL A 177 7.47 10.49 1.44
CA VAL A 177 8.75 10.54 0.73
C VAL A 177 8.52 10.30 -0.75
N TYR A 178 9.02 11.20 -1.58
CA TYR A 178 8.85 11.16 -3.03
C TYR A 178 10.19 10.86 -3.69
N TYR A 179 10.22 9.81 -4.52
CA TYR A 179 11.36 9.46 -5.34
C TYR A 179 11.08 9.60 -6.82
N SER A 180 12.08 10.07 -7.57
CA SER A 180 12.09 10.01 -9.03
C SER A 180 13.00 8.90 -9.56
N GLY A 181 12.60 8.31 -10.69
CA GLY A 181 13.33 7.27 -11.40
C GLY A 181 12.76 5.86 -11.23
N SER A 182 13.57 4.85 -11.52
CA SER A 182 13.11 3.46 -11.51
C SER A 182 14.15 2.44 -11.07
N LEU A 183 13.66 1.48 -10.30
CA LEU A 183 14.38 0.36 -9.72
C LEU A 183 14.39 -0.85 -10.66
N LYS A 184 15.41 -1.69 -10.46
CA LYS A 184 15.41 -3.06 -10.96
C LYS A 184 14.77 -3.97 -9.91
N SER A 185 14.21 -5.08 -10.35
CA SER A 185 13.62 -6.13 -9.53
C SER A 185 14.57 -6.60 -8.44
N LYS A 186 15.88 -6.68 -8.72
CA LYS A 186 16.90 -7.05 -7.71
C LYS A 186 16.98 -6.10 -6.50
N HIS A 187 16.61 -4.83 -6.66
CA HIS A 187 16.58 -3.87 -5.55
C HIS A 187 15.29 -3.99 -4.76
N LEU A 188 14.16 -4.29 -5.40
CA LEU A 188 12.92 -4.64 -4.70
C LEU A 188 13.06 -5.94 -3.90
N LYS A 189 13.78 -6.94 -4.42
CA LYS A 189 14.17 -8.13 -3.64
C LYS A 189 14.97 -7.82 -2.38
N LYS A 190 15.67 -6.68 -2.35
CA LYS A 190 16.39 -6.24 -1.16
C LYS A 190 15.38 -5.81 -0.08
N MET A 191 14.32 -5.08 -0.44
CA MET A 191 13.22 -4.73 0.47
C MET A 191 12.56 -5.99 1.05
N LEU A 192 12.24 -6.97 0.21
CA LEU A 192 11.66 -8.25 0.66
C LEU A 192 12.52 -8.99 1.71
N ARG A 193 13.85 -8.79 1.73
CA ARG A 193 14.78 -9.43 2.68
C ARG A 193 15.09 -8.59 3.92
N GLU A 194 14.93 -7.27 3.83
CA GLU A 194 15.41 -6.29 4.82
C GLU A 194 14.24 -5.54 5.52
N GLU A 195 13.03 -6.13 5.51
CA GLU A 195 11.73 -5.67 6.12
C GLU A 195 10.76 -4.89 5.19
N ASN A 196 9.43 -4.73 5.41
CA ASN A 196 8.44 -5.10 6.45
C ASN A 196 7.29 -5.89 5.79
N LEU A 197 7.06 -7.16 6.18
CA LEU A 197 5.80 -7.85 5.90
C LEU A 197 4.69 -7.09 6.64
N ILE A 198 3.59 -6.79 5.97
CA ILE A 198 2.50 -6.00 6.56
C ILE A 198 1.27 -6.84 6.79
N MET A 199 0.99 -7.70 5.81
CA MET A 199 -0.16 -8.57 5.88
C MET A 199 0.12 -9.85 5.13
N THR A 200 -0.50 -10.90 5.62
CA THR A 200 -0.58 -12.20 4.97
C THR A 200 -2.04 -12.47 4.66
N LEU A 201 -2.30 -12.85 3.41
CA LEU A 201 -3.57 -13.43 2.98
C LEU A 201 -3.44 -14.94 3.12
N THR A 202 -4.03 -15.50 4.17
CA THR A 202 -3.83 -16.90 4.56
C THR A 202 -4.67 -17.85 3.71
N SER A 203 -4.24 -19.10 3.63
CA SER A 203 -4.92 -20.14 2.83
C SER A 203 -6.33 -20.49 3.31
N ASP A 204 -6.67 -20.17 4.57
CA ASP A 204 -8.01 -20.32 5.13
C ASP A 204 -8.96 -19.14 4.80
N GLY A 205 -8.54 -18.23 3.90
CA GLY A 205 -9.36 -17.12 3.42
C GLY A 205 -9.41 -15.93 4.38
N LYS A 206 -8.44 -15.81 5.29
CA LYS A 206 -8.35 -14.70 6.25
C LYS A 206 -7.26 -13.70 5.91
N ILE A 207 -7.42 -12.50 6.48
CA ILE A 207 -6.39 -11.46 6.48
C ILE A 207 -5.74 -11.44 7.87
N SER A 208 -4.40 -11.57 7.90
CA SER A 208 -3.60 -11.39 9.12
C SER A 208 -2.64 -10.21 8.94
N PHE A 209 -2.65 -9.26 9.88
CA PHE A 209 -1.68 -8.16 9.93
C PHE A 209 -0.46 -8.55 10.78
N GLN A 210 0.67 -7.87 10.55
CA GLN A 210 1.92 -8.01 11.32
C GLN A 210 2.26 -6.73 12.08
#